data_AF-A0A817XS03-F1
#
_entry.id   AF-A0A817XS03-F1
#
_cell.length_a   1.000
_cell.length_b   1.000
_cell.length_c   1.000
_cell.angle_alpha   90.00
_cell.angle_beta   90.00
_cell.angle_gamma   90.00
#
_symmetry.space_group_name_H-M   'P 1'
#
loop_
_entity.id
_entity.type
_entity.pdbx_description
1 polymer ?
#
loop_
_entity_poly.entity_id
_entity_poly.type
_entity_poly.pdbx_seq_one_letter_code
_entity_poly.pdbx_strand_id
1 'polypeptide(L)'
;LYEVQNNFVSLEVVCESTQVENYTQQASLSPVDVLSNVGGQTGLWIGISFLSVMEFIEMLYRILRYEFHIIRRAITNKLYMNNTIK
;
A
#
# COMPACT_ATOMS: atom_id res chain seq x y z
N LEU A 1 -56.86 -18.57 -55.97
CA LEU A 1 -55.51 -17.97 -55.99
C LEU A 1 -55.54 -16.58 -55.33
N TYR A 2 -56.07 -16.47 -54.10
CA TYR A 2 -56.21 -15.19 -53.40
C TYR A 2 -56.14 -15.43 -51.89
N GLU A 3 -54.95 -15.71 -51.36
CA GLU A 3 -54.79 -15.79 -49.90
C GLU A 3 -53.37 -15.55 -49.39
N VAL A 4 -52.49 -14.95 -50.20
CA VAL A 4 -51.10 -14.68 -49.80
C VAL A 4 -50.74 -13.19 -49.78
N GLN A 5 -51.70 -12.29 -50.00
CA GLN A 5 -51.43 -10.85 -50.07
C GLN A 5 -51.54 -10.09 -48.74
N ASN A 6 -51.83 -10.74 -47.62
CA ASN A 6 -52.17 -10.03 -46.37
C ASN A 6 -51.06 -9.94 -45.34
N ASN A 7 -49.82 -10.30 -45.68
CA ASN A 7 -48.72 -10.23 -44.71
C ASN A 7 -47.35 -9.98 -45.35
N PHE A 8 -47.25 -8.99 -46.25
CA PHE A 8 -45.96 -8.47 -46.69
C PHE A 8 -45.69 -7.14 -45.98
N VAL A 9 -44.94 -7.20 -44.88
CA VAL A 9 -44.29 -6.03 -44.28
C VAL A 9 -42.86 -6.03 -44.77
N SER A 10 -42.52 -5.05 -45.61
CA SER A 10 -41.14 -4.80 -46.04
C SER A 10 -40.56 -3.73 -45.12
N LEU A 11 -39.67 -4.12 -44.22
CA LEU A 11 -38.97 -3.22 -43.31
C LEU A 11 -37.63 -2.84 -43.95
N GLU A 12 -37.58 -1.67 -44.55
CA GLU A 12 -36.33 -1.11 -45.08
C GLU A 12 -35.71 -0.22 -44.00
N VAL A 13 -34.73 -0.77 -43.28
CA VAL A 13 -33.98 -0.04 -42.25
C VAL A 13 -32.92 0.80 -42.95
N VAL A 14 -33.23 2.08 -43.17
CA VAL A 14 -32.23 3.08 -43.57
C VAL A 14 -31.55 3.56 -42.29
N CYS A 15 -30.28 3.19 -42.09
CA CYS A 15 -29.46 3.74 -41.02
C CYS A 15 -29.21 5.23 -41.30
N GLU A 16 -29.95 6.10 -40.60
CA GLU A 16 -29.91 7.57 -40.77
C GLU A 16 -28.58 8.20 -40.30
N SER A 17 -27.67 7.43 -39.68
CA SER A 17 -26.38 7.97 -39.25
C SER A 17 -25.26 6.92 -39.32
N THR A 18 -24.12 7.35 -39.85
CA THR A 18 -22.80 6.70 -39.76
C THR A 18 -22.30 6.76 -38.31
N GLN A 19 -23.09 6.28 -37.36
CA GLN A 19 -22.71 6.18 -35.95
C GLN A 19 -22.71 4.71 -35.57
N VAL A 20 -21.57 4.08 -35.81
CA VAL A 20 -21.24 2.80 -35.23
C VAL A 20 -21.08 3.05 -33.73
N GLU A 21 -22.12 2.81 -32.93
CA GLU A 21 -21.99 2.73 -31.48
C GLU A 21 -21.13 1.52 -31.11
N ASN A 22 -19.82 1.73 -31.15
CA ASN A 22 -18.87 0.81 -30.57
C ASN A 22 -19.00 0.92 -29.05
N TYR A 23 -19.73 0.00 -28.44
CA TYR A 23 -19.66 -0.27 -27.01
C TYR A 23 -18.29 -0.86 -26.69
N THR A 24 -17.24 -0.03 -26.73
CA THR A 24 -15.95 -0.39 -26.17
C THR A 24 -16.15 -0.45 -24.66
N GLN A 25 -16.34 -1.65 -24.12
CA GLN A 25 -16.12 -1.88 -22.69
C GLN A 25 -14.67 -1.50 -22.41
N GLN A 26 -14.43 -0.23 -22.06
CA GLN A 26 -13.16 0.18 -21.48
C GLN A 26 -13.06 -0.62 -20.19
N ALA A 27 -12.13 -1.58 -20.15
CA ALA A 27 -11.71 -2.22 -18.92
C ALA A 27 -11.16 -1.11 -18.02
N SER A 28 -12.06 -0.49 -17.26
CA SER A 28 -11.82 0.67 -16.39
C SER A 28 -10.92 0.33 -15.19
N LEU A 29 -10.56 -0.94 -15.05
CA LEU A 29 -9.52 -1.42 -14.14
C LEU A 29 -8.36 -1.94 -14.99
N SER A 30 -7.44 -1.04 -15.34
CA SER A 30 -6.12 -1.49 -15.74
C SER A 30 -5.44 -2.08 -14.48
N PRO A 31 -4.64 -3.16 -14.58
CA PRO A 31 -3.89 -3.69 -13.44
C PRO A 31 -3.03 -2.63 -12.72
N VAL A 32 -2.67 -1.58 -13.46
CA VAL A 32 -1.95 -0.40 -12.99
C VAL A 32 -2.76 0.42 -11.99
N ASP A 33 -4.08 0.56 -12.19
CA ASP A 33 -4.96 1.32 -11.28
C ASP A 33 -5.16 0.56 -9.96
N VAL A 34 -5.28 -0.77 -10.05
CA VAL A 34 -5.33 -1.65 -8.87
C VAL A 34 -4.02 -1.61 -8.10
N LEU A 35 -2.89 -1.68 -8.81
CA LEU A 35 -1.55 -1.61 -8.20
C LEU A 35 -1.25 -0.23 -7.62
N SER A 36 -1.75 0.84 -8.23
CA SER A 36 -1.62 2.22 -7.73
C SER A 36 -2.39 2.40 -6.41
N ASN A 37 -3.65 1.94 -6.35
CA ASN A 37 -4.45 2.04 -5.13
C ASN A 37 -3.90 1.14 -4.00
N VAL A 38 -3.49 -0.09 -4.33
CA VAL A 38 -2.88 -1.01 -3.37
C VAL A 38 -1.53 -0.45 -2.92
N GLY A 39 -0.64 -0.10 -3.86
CA GLY A 39 0.70 0.41 -3.58
C GLY A 39 0.71 1.69 -2.75
N GLY A 40 -0.25 2.58 -2.96
CA GLY A 40 -0.42 3.79 -2.15
C GLY A 40 -0.75 3.47 -0.68
N GLN A 41 -1.78 2.64 -0.45
CA GLN A 41 -2.20 2.27 0.91
C GLN A 41 -1.16 1.36 1.58
N THR A 42 -0.68 0.33 0.90
CA THR A 42 0.33 -0.59 1.45
C THR A 42 1.66 0.12 1.67
N GLY A 43 2.06 1.04 0.78
CA GLY A 43 3.27 1.83 0.92
C GLY A 43 3.22 2.74 2.14
N LEU A 44 2.05 3.33 2.43
CA LEU A 44 1.87 4.16 3.62
C LEU A 44 1.96 3.33 4.92
N TRP A 45 1.33 2.15 4.94
CA TRP A 45 1.43 1.22 6.07
C TRP A 45 2.84 0.67 6.28
N ILE A 46 3.55 0.33 5.20
CA ILE A 46 4.95 -0.10 5.26
C ILE A 46 5.87 1.05 5.71
N GLY A 47 5.62 2.27 5.23
CA GLY A 47 6.34 3.46 5.66
C GLY A 47 6.21 3.71 7.16
N ILE A 48 4.99 3.68 7.69
CA ILE A 48 4.74 3.81 9.13
C ILE A 48 5.44 2.70 9.92
N SER A 49 5.33 1.45 9.46
CA SER A 49 6.01 0.31 10.10
C SER A 49 7.52 0.50 10.13
N PHE A 50 8.11 1.02 9.04
CA PHE A 50 9.53 1.32 8.95
C PHE A 50 9.96 2.43 9.91
N LEU A 51 9.19 3.52 10.01
CA LEU A 51 9.43 4.58 11.00
C LEU A 51 9.41 4.05 12.43
N SER A 52 8.43 3.21 12.77
CA SER A 52 8.35 2.59 14.10
C SER A 52 9.57 1.70 14.43
N VAL A 53 10.08 0.94 13.45
CA VAL A 53 11.31 0.16 13.62
C VAL A 53 12.52 1.06 13.86
N MET A 54 12.63 2.15 13.10
CA MET A 54 13.70 3.15 13.26
C MET A 54 13.69 3.77 14.67
N GLU A 55 12.50 4.13 15.16
CA GLU A 55 12.30 4.69 16.50
C GLU A 55 12.63 3.66 17.60
N PHE A 56 12.25 2.39 17.41
CA PHE A 56 12.60 1.31 18.31
C PHE A 56 14.12 1.12 18.42
N ILE A 57 14.84 1.20 17.30
CA ILE A 57 16.32 1.10 17.29
C ILE A 57 16.94 2.31 18.03
N GLU A 58 16.42 3.52 17.80
CA GLU A 58 16.90 4.71 18.52
C GLU A 58 16.70 4.57 20.04
N MET A 59 15.53 4.10 20.47
CA MET A 59 15.22 3.85 21.86
C MET A 59 16.17 2.81 22.46
N LEU A 60 16.39 1.68 21.76
CA LEU A 60 17.32 0.64 22.19
C LEU A 60 18.73 1.21 22.40
N TYR A 61 19.21 2.03 21.47
CA TYR A 61 20.52 2.64 21.56
C TYR A 61 20.65 3.61 22.74
N ARG A 62 19.60 4.41 23.02
CA ARG A 62 19.55 5.31 24.17
C ARG A 62 19.59 4.54 25.49
N ILE A 63 18.80 3.47 25.60
CA ILE A 63 18.76 2.60 26.79
C ILE A 63 20.13 1.96 27.02
N LEU A 64 20.71 1.34 26.00
CA LEU A 64 22.02 0.70 26.12
C LEU A 64 23.10 1.69 26.58
N ARG A 65 23.10 2.91 26.04
CA ARG A 65 24.04 3.96 26.49
C ARG A 65 23.82 4.36 27.95
N TYR A 66 22.56 4.50 28.36
CA TYR A 66 22.22 4.88 29.72
C TYR A 66 22.64 3.82 30.73
N GLU A 67 22.30 2.55 30.47
CA GLU A 67 22.72 1.42 31.28
C GLU A 67 24.24 1.30 31.35
N PHE A 68 24.95 1.47 30.22
CA PHE A 68 26.41 1.45 30.22
C PHE A 68 27.00 2.56 31.10
N HIS A 69 26.40 3.75 31.09
CA HIS A 69 26.87 4.87 31.90
C HIS A 69 26.68 4.61 33.41
N ILE A 70 25.55 4.00 33.79
CA ILE A 70 25.30 3.61 35.19
C ILE A 70 26.25 2.48 35.62
N ILE A 71 26.38 1.44 34.79
CA ILE A 71 27.26 0.29 35.09
C ILE A 71 28.71 0.74 35.24
N ARG A 72 29.19 1.63 34.36
CA ARG A 72 30.54 2.21 34.47
C ARG A 72 30.74 2.94 35.80
N ARG A 73 29.74 3.72 36.26
CA ARG A 73 29.82 4.39 37.58
C ARG A 73 29.85 3.38 38.73
N ALA A 74 29.05 2.32 38.67
CA ALA A 74 29.03 1.27 39.70
C ALA A 74 30.38 0.54 39.80
N ILE A 75 31.00 0.22 38.66
CA ILE A 75 32.29 -0.48 38.61
C ILE A 75 33.42 0.39 39.19
N THR A 76 33.50 1.68 38.85
CA THR A 76 34.54 2.57 39.38
C THR A 76 34.46 2.71 40.90
N ASN A 77 33.27 2.88 41.46
CA ASN A 77 33.08 2.93 42.92
C ASN A 77 33.49 1.62 43.60
N LYS A 78 33.16 0.47 42.98
CA LYS A 78 33.55 -0.84 43.51
C LYS A 78 35.06 -1.06 43.49
N LEU A 79 35.75 -0.55 42.47
CA LEU A 79 37.21 -0.60 42.34
C LEU A 79 37.92 0.28 43.37
N TYR A 80 37.41 1.48 43.64
CA TYR A 80 37.97 2.37 44.66
C TYR A 80 37.91 1.74 46.05
N MET A 81 36.75 1.19 46.44
CA MET A 81 36.57 0.53 47.74
C MET A 81 37.45 -0.71 47.91
N ASN A 82 37.66 -1.50 46.85
CA ASN A 82 38.53 -2.67 46.94
C ASN A 82 40.02 -2.30 47.14
N ASN A 83 40.45 -1.15 46.60
CA ASN A 83 41.85 -0.72 46.70
C ASN A 83 42.18 -0.01 48.03
N THR A 84 41.17 0.47 48.78
CA THR A 84 41.36 1.07 50.10
C THR A 84 41.34 0.07 51.26
N ILE A 85 40.87 -1.16 51.03
CA ILE A 85 40.78 -2.21 52.05
C ILE A 85 42.00 -3.15 52.02
N LYS A 86 42.78 -3.10 50.94
CA LYS A 86 44.08 -3.80 50.80
C LYS A 86 45.22 -2.94 51.33
#